data_AF-A0A3N1ZUB7-F1
#
_entry.id   AF-A0A3N1ZUB7-F1
#
_cell.length_a   1.000
_cell.length_b   1.000
_cell.length_c   1.000
_cell.angle_alpha   90.00
_cell.angle_beta   90.00
_cell.angle_gamma   90.00
#
_symmetry.space_group_name_H-M   'P 1'
#
loop_
_entity.id
_entity.type
_entity.pdbx_description
1 polymer ?
#
loop_
_entity_poly.entity_id
_entity_poly.type
_entity_poly.pdbx_seq_one_letter_code
_entity_poly.pdbx_strand_id
1 'polypeptide(L)'
;MLQPVIDDLLVWAGRRGHQLDVDLLVQALDLRLLHDDLGDNHWPAGSVRQLMVERYPASGPVEPPAAEELLATLEVFWRFLRSDGRMNVRSASPAELVAEGRKARGRMAKACQEAAMVTARRALAEQEQARDRLIPASDVRASAADFRASGLWRQLRALMDWVAAGPEGTRQVLPVGDLEMGQVRELWELLDLGVWTGRFRAADFDADEVPAALASVPVVSRVAWDEGWAVQADCPAVDRLWWVAVRAGLLTVVEGTARGVLDEPSDAQGWVELAMAVLYCTAEWCAYETSLEALCLVLMMTSEPAGGGPATLRELVQAWVDSVRADLLDLGIAETSALDEAGWDLVHGMALFDDANLWRRGHRIEGTALGWDFCTVLSGALDDNGVLGLQE
;
A
#
# COMPACT_ATOMS: atom_id res chain seq x y z
N MET A 1 -8.90 -7.25 25.31
CA MET A 1 -8.78 -7.49 26.78
C MET A 1 -7.73 -6.62 27.48
N LEU A 2 -6.82 -5.96 26.75
CA LEU A 2 -5.73 -5.15 27.32
C LEU A 2 -6.15 -3.79 27.90
N GLN A 3 -7.22 -3.17 27.39
CA GLN A 3 -7.61 -1.80 27.77
C GLN A 3 -7.74 -1.55 29.28
N PRO A 4 -8.44 -2.41 30.07
CA PRO A 4 -8.55 -2.17 31.51
C PRO A 4 -7.22 -2.26 32.26
N VAL A 5 -6.28 -3.07 31.77
CA VAL A 5 -4.94 -3.21 32.36
C VAL A 5 -4.08 -1.99 32.05
N ILE A 6 -4.22 -1.43 30.85
CA ILE A 6 -3.55 -0.19 30.42
C ILE A 6 -4.06 1.00 31.23
N ASP A 7 -5.37 1.11 31.45
CA ASP A 7 -5.95 2.19 32.25
C ASP A 7 -5.41 2.17 33.70
N ASP A 8 -5.38 0.99 34.33
CA ASP A 8 -4.81 0.80 35.67
C ASP A 8 -3.31 1.14 35.70
N LEU A 9 -2.56 0.73 34.67
CA LEU A 9 -1.14 1.03 34.51
C LEU A 9 -0.88 2.54 34.42
N LEU A 10 -1.66 3.27 33.63
CA LEU A 10 -1.52 4.72 33.46
C LEU A 10 -1.78 5.47 34.77
N VAL A 11 -2.81 5.08 35.51
CA VAL A 11 -3.09 5.64 36.85
C VAL A 11 -1.94 5.33 37.81
N TRP A 12 -1.42 4.09 37.81
CA TRP A 12 -0.32 3.67 38.66
C TRP A 12 0.99 4.41 38.34
N ALA A 13 1.31 4.56 37.04
CA ALA A 13 2.50 5.22 36.55
C ALA A 13 2.46 6.73 36.84
N GLY A 14 1.31 7.38 36.57
CA GLY A 14 1.10 8.80 36.85
C GLY A 14 1.26 9.14 38.34
N ARG A 15 0.74 8.30 39.25
CA ARG A 15 0.93 8.47 40.71
C ARG A 15 2.38 8.36 41.16
N ARG A 16 3.23 7.68 40.39
CA ARG A 16 4.64 7.40 40.72
C ARG A 16 5.62 8.21 39.89
N GLY A 17 5.14 9.09 39.01
CA GLY A 17 5.99 9.88 38.12
C GLY A 17 6.76 9.03 37.10
N HIS A 18 6.25 7.86 36.73
CA HIS A 18 6.81 7.05 35.66
C HIS A 18 6.22 7.49 34.31
N GLN A 19 7.06 7.53 33.28
CA GLN A 19 6.65 7.73 31.90
C GLN A 19 6.77 6.40 31.15
N LEU A 20 5.83 6.13 30.27
CA LEU A 20 5.88 5.02 29.32
C LEU A 20 5.20 5.44 28.02
N ASP A 21 5.56 4.76 26.95
CA ASP A 21 4.88 4.85 25.66
C ASP A 21 3.84 3.72 25.57
N VAL A 22 2.56 4.08 25.45
CA VAL A 22 1.46 3.11 25.45
C VAL A 22 1.40 2.36 24.13
N ASP A 23 1.62 3.04 23.01
CA ASP A 23 1.55 2.44 21.69
C ASP A 23 2.69 1.43 21.52
N LEU A 24 3.88 1.79 22.01
CA LEU A 24 5.03 0.90 22.05
C LEU A 24 4.80 -0.33 22.94
N LEU A 25 4.12 -0.15 24.07
CA LEU A 25 3.76 -1.26 24.95
C LEU A 25 2.76 -2.21 24.28
N VAL A 26 1.70 -1.67 23.67
CA VAL A 26 0.67 -2.45 22.98
C VAL A 26 1.30 -3.26 21.85
N GLN A 27 2.10 -2.61 21.01
CA GLN A 27 2.82 -3.29 19.92
C GLN A 27 3.71 -4.44 20.43
N ALA A 28 4.48 -4.19 21.49
CA ALA A 28 5.34 -5.23 22.07
C ALA A 28 4.54 -6.41 22.62
N LEU A 29 3.35 -6.18 23.16
CA LEU A 29 2.47 -7.22 23.68
C LEU A 29 1.79 -8.00 22.55
N ASP A 30 1.33 -7.31 21.51
CA ASP A 30 0.69 -7.95 20.35
C ASP A 30 1.68 -8.86 19.61
N LEU A 31 2.92 -8.42 19.41
CA LEU A 31 3.98 -9.25 18.83
C LEU A 31 4.23 -10.54 19.63
N ARG A 32 4.14 -10.46 20.96
CA ARG A 32 4.31 -11.64 21.81
C ARG A 32 3.09 -12.54 21.82
N LEU A 33 1.90 -11.96 21.83
CA LEU A 33 0.65 -12.71 21.77
C LEU A 33 0.58 -13.52 20.47
N LEU A 34 0.90 -12.88 19.35
CA LEU A 34 0.85 -13.50 18.02
C LEU A 34 1.86 -14.66 17.88
N HIS A 35 3.08 -14.52 18.41
CA HIS A 35 4.17 -15.44 18.10
C HIS A 35 4.58 -16.40 19.22
N ASP A 36 4.29 -16.06 20.47
CA ASP A 36 4.75 -16.85 21.62
C ASP A 36 3.59 -17.56 22.34
N ASP A 37 2.33 -17.22 22.03
CA ASP A 37 1.13 -17.65 22.78
C ASP A 37 1.28 -17.41 24.29
N LEU A 38 2.01 -16.33 24.64
CA LEU A 38 2.25 -15.93 26.01
C LEU A 38 1.33 -14.78 26.38
N GLY A 39 0.59 -14.96 27.48
CA GLY A 39 -0.20 -13.89 28.07
C GLY A 39 0.66 -12.67 28.45
N ASP A 40 0.02 -11.50 28.43
CA ASP A 40 0.59 -10.20 28.81
C ASP A 40 1.30 -10.19 30.17
N ASN A 41 0.86 -11.04 31.09
CA ASN A 41 1.41 -11.17 32.44
C ASN A 41 2.54 -12.20 32.61
N HIS A 42 2.89 -12.95 31.56
CA HIS A 42 3.89 -14.02 31.59
C HIS A 42 5.17 -13.64 30.83
N TRP A 43 6.27 -13.48 31.55
CA TRP A 43 7.58 -13.00 31.04
C TRP A 43 8.71 -13.92 31.53
N PRO A 44 8.85 -15.13 30.96
CA PRO A 44 9.91 -16.06 31.35
C PRO A 44 11.29 -15.54 30.92
N ALA A 45 12.36 -16.05 31.53
CA ALA A 45 13.72 -15.69 31.11
C ALA A 45 13.93 -16.03 29.62
N GLY A 46 14.55 -15.12 28.87
CA GLY A 46 14.76 -15.24 27.44
C GLY A 46 13.69 -14.54 26.57
N SER A 47 12.55 -14.16 27.14
CA SER A 47 11.44 -13.57 26.38
C SER A 47 11.75 -12.16 25.86
N VAL A 48 12.57 -11.38 26.58
CA VAL A 48 12.91 -10.00 26.18
C VAL A 48 13.90 -10.02 25.02
N ARG A 49 14.89 -10.93 25.08
CA ARG A 49 15.83 -11.17 23.98
C ARG A 49 15.08 -11.64 22.74
N GLN A 50 14.15 -12.57 22.90
CA GLN A 50 13.36 -13.10 21.80
C GLN A 50 12.48 -12.01 21.18
N LEU A 51 11.78 -11.22 21.99
CA LEU A 51 11.03 -10.06 21.52
C LEU A 51 11.93 -9.11 20.70
N MET A 52 13.06 -8.69 21.25
CA MET A 52 13.91 -7.67 20.63
C MET A 52 14.72 -8.14 19.42
N VAL A 53 15.15 -9.41 19.39
CA VAL A 53 16.11 -9.91 18.37
C VAL A 53 15.47 -10.87 17.38
N GLU A 54 14.27 -11.37 17.67
CA GLU A 54 13.55 -12.30 16.78
C GLU A 54 12.20 -11.74 16.37
N ARG A 55 11.35 -11.27 17.31
CA ARG A 55 9.98 -10.82 16.98
C ARG A 55 9.93 -9.47 16.29
N TYR A 56 10.60 -8.46 16.85
CA TYR A 56 10.68 -7.14 16.23
C TYR A 56 11.31 -7.18 14.83
N PRO A 57 12.43 -7.90 14.60
CA PRO A 57 12.97 -8.05 13.25
C PRO A 57 12.07 -8.80 12.28
N ALA A 58 11.32 -9.81 12.74
CA ALA A 58 10.49 -10.63 11.87
C ALA A 58 9.16 -9.98 11.49
N SER A 59 8.50 -9.32 12.45
CA SER A 59 7.10 -8.90 12.33
C SER A 59 6.83 -7.53 12.94
N GLY A 60 7.86 -6.84 13.40
CA GLY A 60 7.73 -5.49 13.94
C GLY A 60 7.54 -4.44 12.82
N PRO A 61 7.33 -3.17 13.21
CA PRO A 61 7.22 -2.07 12.26
C PRO A 61 8.50 -1.90 11.43
N VAL A 62 8.36 -1.33 10.23
CA VAL A 62 9.46 -1.06 9.28
C VAL A 62 10.57 -0.23 9.94
N GLU A 63 10.20 0.79 10.71
CA GLU A 63 11.12 1.51 11.58
C GLU A 63 11.00 0.96 13.01
N PRO A 64 11.98 0.17 13.48
CA PRO A 64 11.92 -0.41 14.81
C PRO A 64 12.11 0.70 15.87
N PRO A 65 11.42 0.60 17.01
CA PRO A 65 11.58 1.57 18.09
C PRO A 65 13.00 1.53 18.67
N ALA A 66 13.43 2.65 19.25
CA ALA A 66 14.70 2.69 19.95
C ALA A 66 14.70 1.66 21.10
N ALA A 67 15.70 0.78 21.10
CA ALA A 67 15.77 -0.32 22.07
C ALA A 67 15.72 0.15 23.53
N GLU A 68 16.26 1.34 23.83
CA GLU A 68 16.21 1.93 25.17
C GLU A 68 14.81 2.37 25.57
N GLU A 69 14.04 2.94 24.65
CA GLU A 69 12.67 3.41 24.88
C GLU A 69 11.74 2.22 25.08
N LEU A 70 11.88 1.18 24.25
CA LEU A 70 11.18 -0.09 24.42
C LEU A 70 11.48 -0.70 25.79
N LEU A 71 12.75 -0.79 26.18
CA LEU A 71 13.13 -1.31 27.49
C LEU A 71 12.56 -0.48 28.65
N ALA A 72 12.62 0.84 28.55
CA ALA A 72 12.11 1.74 29.59
C ALA A 72 10.61 1.56 29.79
N THR A 73 9.85 1.50 28.68
CA THR A 73 8.41 1.22 28.66
C THR A 73 8.07 -0.14 29.29
N LEU A 74 8.76 -1.19 28.85
CA LEU A 74 8.55 -2.55 29.38
C LEU A 74 8.93 -2.66 30.86
N GLU A 75 9.99 -1.98 31.30
CA GLU A 75 10.39 -1.95 32.71
C GLU A 75 9.30 -1.37 33.61
N VAL A 76 8.67 -0.26 33.18
CA VAL A 76 7.55 0.35 33.91
C VAL A 76 6.37 -0.62 33.98
N PHE A 77 6.06 -1.30 32.88
CA PHE A 77 5.00 -2.31 32.84
C PHE A 77 5.26 -3.51 33.76
N TRP A 78 6.46 -4.10 33.74
CA TRP A 78 6.79 -5.24 34.63
C TRP A 78 6.77 -4.85 36.10
N ARG A 79 7.22 -3.62 36.44
CA ARG A 79 7.14 -3.10 37.81
C ARG A 79 5.69 -2.94 38.25
N PHE A 80 4.82 -2.44 37.39
CA PHE A 80 3.38 -2.37 37.63
C PHE A 80 2.82 -3.76 37.91
N LEU A 81 2.97 -4.71 36.97
CA LEU A 81 2.47 -6.08 37.11
C LEU A 81 2.96 -6.75 38.39
N ARG A 82 4.23 -6.54 38.76
CA ARG A 82 4.80 -7.09 39.99
C ARG A 82 4.23 -6.45 41.24
N SER A 83 4.08 -5.14 41.25
CA SER A 83 3.57 -4.40 42.40
C SER A 83 2.10 -4.65 42.68
N ASP A 84 1.31 -4.92 41.63
CA ASP A 84 -0.13 -5.19 41.71
C ASP A 84 -0.44 -6.70 41.82
N GLY A 85 0.58 -7.56 41.90
CA GLY A 85 0.41 -9.01 42.02
C GLY A 85 -0.12 -9.71 40.77
N ARG A 86 -0.14 -9.02 39.62
CA ARG A 86 -0.62 -9.55 38.33
C ARG A 86 0.44 -10.35 37.58
N MET A 87 1.72 -10.16 37.90
CA MET A 87 2.82 -10.87 37.23
C MET A 87 2.79 -12.37 37.54
N ASN A 88 2.81 -13.20 36.50
CA ASN A 88 2.81 -14.66 36.65
C ASN A 88 4.03 -15.14 37.47
N VAL A 89 3.84 -16.15 38.32
CA VAL A 89 4.89 -16.69 39.22
C VAL A 89 6.09 -17.28 38.47
N ARG A 90 5.89 -17.73 37.24
CA ARG A 90 6.95 -18.29 36.37
C ARG A 90 7.71 -17.23 35.58
N SER A 91 7.37 -15.95 35.74
CA SER A 91 8.09 -14.85 35.09
C SER A 91 9.41 -14.56 35.81
N ALA A 92 10.42 -14.11 35.06
CA ALA A 92 11.65 -13.58 35.65
C ALA A 92 11.37 -12.25 36.37
N SER A 93 12.25 -11.84 37.28
CA SER A 93 12.09 -10.55 37.95
C SER A 93 12.27 -9.38 36.98
N PRO A 94 11.63 -8.21 37.20
CA PRO A 94 11.83 -7.04 36.34
C PRO A 94 13.30 -6.67 36.14
N ALA A 95 14.15 -6.83 37.17
CA ALA A 95 15.58 -6.56 37.08
C ALA A 95 16.32 -7.54 36.13
N GLU A 96 15.93 -8.82 36.14
CA GLU A 96 16.49 -9.82 35.22
C GLU A 96 16.06 -9.55 33.77
N LEU A 97 14.79 -9.19 33.56
CA LEU A 97 14.24 -8.83 32.25
C LEU A 97 14.93 -7.58 31.67
N VAL A 98 15.18 -6.56 32.50
CA VAL A 98 15.94 -5.36 32.09
C VAL A 98 17.39 -5.71 31.76
N ALA A 99 18.04 -6.55 32.58
CA ALA A 99 19.41 -6.97 32.32
C ALA A 99 19.52 -7.78 31.01
N GLU A 100 18.51 -8.59 30.70
CA GLU A 100 18.37 -9.32 29.46
C GLU A 100 18.22 -8.37 28.26
N GLY A 101 17.27 -7.44 28.32
CA GLY A 101 17.07 -6.46 27.25
C GLY A 101 18.31 -5.57 27.02
N ARG A 102 19.02 -5.16 28.07
CA ARG A 102 20.29 -4.41 27.95
C ARG A 102 21.38 -5.20 27.21
N LYS A 103 21.39 -6.53 27.33
CA LYS A 103 22.30 -7.40 26.55
C LYS A 103 21.81 -7.63 25.12
N ALA A 104 20.53 -7.41 24.84
CA ALA A 104 19.92 -7.58 23.53
C ALA A 104 19.91 -6.27 22.71
N ARG A 105 19.91 -5.10 23.35
CA ARG A 105 19.76 -3.78 22.70
C ARG A 105 20.70 -3.54 21.52
N GLY A 106 21.98 -3.90 21.65
CA GLY A 106 22.97 -3.70 20.59
C GLY A 106 22.81 -4.65 19.41
N ARG A 107 22.00 -5.70 19.55
CA ARG A 107 21.69 -6.68 18.50
C ARG A 107 20.36 -6.40 17.81
N MET A 108 19.41 -5.73 18.48
CA MET A 108 18.08 -5.43 17.93
C MET A 108 18.17 -4.61 16.63
N ALA A 109 18.85 -3.46 16.65
CA ALA A 109 18.98 -2.61 15.46
C ALA A 109 19.62 -3.36 14.28
N LYS A 110 20.68 -4.12 14.55
CA LYS A 110 21.35 -4.94 13.54
C LYS A 110 20.43 -6.04 12.98
N ALA A 111 19.68 -6.73 13.85
CA ALA A 111 18.77 -7.78 13.44
C ALA A 111 17.60 -7.24 12.60
N CYS A 112 17.03 -6.09 12.98
CA CYS A 112 16.01 -5.40 12.18
C CYS A 112 16.56 -4.97 10.80
N GLN A 113 17.78 -4.42 10.75
CA GLN A 113 18.43 -4.07 9.47
C GLN A 113 18.70 -5.31 8.59
N GLU A 114 19.16 -6.41 9.19
CA GLU A 114 19.38 -7.67 8.49
C GLU A 114 18.07 -8.27 7.96
N ALA A 115 17.00 -8.25 8.75
CA ALA A 115 15.68 -8.68 8.32
C ALA A 115 15.13 -7.81 7.18
N ALA A 116 15.23 -6.48 7.30
CA ALA A 116 14.84 -5.55 6.24
C ALA A 116 15.63 -5.80 4.94
N MET A 117 16.94 -6.08 5.03
CA MET A 117 17.76 -6.45 3.86
C MET A 117 17.34 -7.79 3.25
N VAL A 118 16.96 -8.79 4.06
CA VAL A 118 16.48 -10.09 3.58
C VAL A 118 15.13 -9.93 2.89
N THR A 119 14.21 -9.17 3.48
CA THR A 119 12.91 -8.84 2.87
C THR A 119 13.09 -8.07 1.57
N ALA A 120 13.96 -7.05 1.54
CA ALA A 120 14.26 -6.29 0.33
C ALA A 120 14.90 -7.17 -0.76
N ARG A 121 15.81 -8.09 -0.41
CA ARG A 121 16.39 -9.05 -1.36
C ARG A 121 15.36 -10.05 -1.87
N ARG A 122 14.45 -10.49 -1.01
CA ARG A 122 13.36 -11.39 -1.39
C ARG A 122 12.39 -10.68 -2.33
N ALA A 123 12.00 -9.44 -2.01
CA ALA A 123 11.18 -8.61 -2.89
C ALA A 123 11.87 -8.37 -4.24
N LEU A 124 13.18 -8.09 -4.25
CA LEU A 124 13.96 -7.96 -5.48
C LEU A 124 14.01 -9.27 -6.27
N ALA A 125 14.20 -10.41 -5.60
CA ALA A 125 14.20 -11.73 -6.23
C ALA A 125 12.82 -12.12 -6.76
N GLU A 126 11.74 -11.81 -6.04
CA GLU A 126 10.36 -11.98 -6.48
C GLU A 126 10.06 -11.08 -7.69
N GLN A 127 10.59 -9.85 -7.70
CA GLN A 127 10.49 -8.93 -8.84
C GLN A 127 11.29 -9.43 -10.05
N GLU A 128 12.51 -9.96 -9.86
CA GLU A 128 13.30 -10.61 -10.91
C GLU A 128 12.60 -11.87 -11.45
N GLN A 129 12.00 -12.67 -10.57
CA GLN A 129 11.28 -13.89 -10.94
C GLN A 129 9.94 -13.59 -11.64
N ALA A 130 9.26 -12.50 -11.25
CA ALA A 130 8.11 -11.96 -11.97
C ALA A 130 8.52 -11.45 -13.36
N ARG A 131 9.72 -10.86 -13.50
CA ARG A 131 10.27 -10.45 -14.79
C ARG A 131 10.48 -11.64 -15.73
N ASP A 132 10.92 -12.78 -15.21
CA ASP A 132 11.09 -14.02 -15.97
C ASP A 132 9.76 -14.71 -16.33
N ARG A 133 8.65 -14.33 -15.68
CA ARG A 133 7.29 -14.81 -15.96
C ARG A 133 6.47 -13.87 -16.85
N LEU A 134 7.02 -12.73 -17.28
CA LEU A 134 6.33 -11.80 -18.17
C LEU A 134 5.93 -12.52 -19.46
N ILE A 135 4.61 -12.67 -19.64
CA ILE A 135 4.05 -13.15 -20.90
C ILE A 135 4.46 -12.14 -21.99
N PRO A 136 5.02 -12.58 -23.12
CA PRO A 136 5.50 -11.67 -24.15
C PRO A 136 4.41 -10.68 -24.54
N ALA A 137 4.75 -9.39 -24.54
CA ALA A 137 3.86 -8.34 -25.01
C ALA A 137 3.35 -8.65 -26.42
N SER A 138 2.04 -8.49 -26.60
CA SER A 138 1.34 -8.74 -27.86
C SER A 138 1.86 -7.83 -29.00
N ASP A 139 2.11 -6.56 -28.69
CA ASP A 139 2.81 -5.60 -29.56
C ASP A 139 3.66 -4.64 -28.71
N VAL A 140 4.93 -5.01 -28.53
CA VAL A 140 5.92 -4.25 -27.75
C VAL A 140 5.98 -2.77 -28.15
N ARG A 141 5.85 -2.45 -29.45
CA ARG A 141 5.95 -1.06 -29.91
C ARG A 141 4.69 -0.27 -29.60
N ALA A 142 3.53 -0.87 -29.78
CA ALA A 142 2.26 -0.24 -29.44
C ALA A 142 2.17 0.00 -27.93
N SER A 143 2.47 -1.01 -27.11
CA SER A 143 2.42 -0.91 -25.64
C SER A 143 3.40 0.13 -25.09
N ALA A 144 4.63 0.18 -25.62
CA ALA A 144 5.59 1.23 -25.27
C ALA A 144 5.09 2.63 -25.64
N ALA A 145 4.46 2.78 -26.82
CA ALA A 145 3.91 4.05 -27.26
C ALA A 145 2.71 4.48 -26.40
N ASP A 146 1.81 3.55 -26.07
CA ASP A 146 0.67 3.80 -25.20
C ASP A 146 1.12 4.24 -23.80
N PHE A 147 2.13 3.58 -23.20
CA PHE A 147 2.64 3.97 -21.89
C PHE A 147 3.30 5.36 -21.90
N ARG A 148 4.15 5.63 -22.89
CA ARG A 148 4.81 6.94 -23.04
C ARG A 148 3.82 8.09 -23.24
N ALA A 149 2.67 7.81 -23.86
CA ALA A 149 1.61 8.79 -24.06
C ALA A 149 0.71 8.99 -22.82
N SER A 150 0.80 8.08 -21.84
CA SER A 150 -0.07 8.08 -20.66
C SER A 150 0.08 9.35 -19.80
N GLY A 151 -1.00 9.72 -19.13
CA GLY A 151 -1.00 10.78 -18.12
C GLY A 151 -0.19 10.38 -16.88
N LEU A 152 -0.30 9.11 -16.47
CA LEU A 152 0.44 8.54 -15.35
C LEU A 152 1.96 8.69 -15.54
N TRP A 153 2.50 8.26 -16.69
CA TRP A 153 3.93 8.42 -16.96
C TRP A 153 4.34 9.89 -16.98
N ARG A 154 3.53 10.77 -17.57
CA ARG A 154 3.81 12.22 -17.59
C ARG A 154 3.89 12.80 -16.18
N GLN A 155 2.99 12.39 -15.28
CA GLN A 155 2.99 12.81 -13.87
C GLN A 155 4.19 12.25 -13.11
N LEU A 156 4.51 10.96 -13.27
CA LEU A 156 5.69 10.33 -12.66
C LEU A 156 6.99 10.97 -13.14
N ARG A 157 7.09 11.28 -14.44
CA ARG A 157 8.24 11.99 -15.02
C ARG A 157 8.38 13.39 -14.44
N ALA A 158 7.28 14.14 -14.34
CA ALA A 158 7.29 15.47 -13.73
C ALA A 158 7.63 15.42 -12.23
N LEU A 159 7.19 14.39 -11.51
CA LEU A 159 7.61 14.13 -10.12
C LEU A 159 9.13 13.88 -10.02
N MET A 160 9.69 13.05 -10.90
CA MET A 160 11.14 12.83 -10.95
C MET A 160 11.91 14.11 -11.26
N ASP A 161 11.45 14.91 -12.22
CA ASP A 161 12.05 16.19 -12.56
C ASP A 161 11.95 17.19 -11.39
N TRP A 162 10.85 17.17 -10.63
CA TRP A 162 10.66 17.98 -9.43
C TRP A 162 11.63 17.59 -8.30
N VAL A 163 11.89 16.29 -8.09
CA VAL A 163 12.92 15.81 -7.16
C VAL A 163 14.30 16.28 -7.62
N ALA A 164 14.62 16.10 -8.91
CA ALA A 164 15.90 16.48 -9.50
C ALA A 164 16.13 18.00 -9.52
N ALA A 165 15.08 18.82 -9.43
CA ALA A 165 15.19 20.28 -9.34
C ALA A 165 15.67 20.77 -7.96
N GLY A 166 15.73 19.90 -6.95
CA GLY A 166 16.28 20.24 -5.65
C GLY A 166 17.82 20.32 -5.64
N PRO A 167 18.42 20.82 -4.54
CA PRO A 167 19.88 20.95 -4.43
C PRO A 167 20.60 19.63 -4.70
N GLU A 168 21.67 19.71 -5.50
CA GLU A 168 22.50 18.54 -5.89
C GLU A 168 21.72 17.42 -6.62
N GLY A 169 20.56 17.73 -7.19
CA GLY A 169 19.71 16.74 -7.86
C GLY A 169 18.88 15.89 -6.88
N THR A 170 18.73 16.35 -5.65
CA THR A 170 18.03 15.65 -4.57
C THR A 170 17.01 16.53 -3.89
N ARG A 171 16.06 15.92 -3.18
CA ARG A 171 15.08 16.67 -2.39
C ARG A 171 14.94 16.06 -0.99
N GLN A 172 14.94 16.94 0.01
CA GLN A 172 14.70 16.54 1.40
C GLN A 172 13.24 16.14 1.58
N VAL A 173 13.01 15.07 2.32
CA VAL A 173 11.71 14.53 2.70
C VAL A 173 11.74 14.20 4.19
N LEU A 174 10.61 13.78 4.77
CA LEU A 174 10.58 13.36 6.17
C LEU A 174 11.48 12.14 6.40
N PRO A 175 11.98 11.92 7.63
CA PRO A 175 12.82 10.75 7.94
C PRO A 175 12.17 9.41 7.61
N VAL A 176 10.83 9.33 7.73
CA VAL A 176 10.02 8.16 7.39
C VAL A 176 9.87 7.93 5.87
N GLY A 177 10.34 8.86 5.05
CA GLY A 177 10.33 8.80 3.59
C GLY A 177 9.14 9.47 2.91
N ASP A 178 8.21 10.00 3.70
CA ASP A 178 7.04 10.75 3.21
C ASP A 178 7.36 12.22 2.95
N LEU A 179 6.51 12.85 2.14
CA LEU A 179 6.58 14.26 1.80
C LEU A 179 6.05 15.14 2.94
N GLU A 180 6.66 16.32 3.10
CA GLU A 180 6.07 17.37 3.94
C GLU A 180 4.81 17.94 3.28
N MET A 181 3.82 18.40 4.07
CA MET A 181 2.56 18.92 3.50
C MET A 181 2.74 20.11 2.54
N GLY A 182 3.79 20.93 2.74
CA GLY A 182 4.14 21.98 1.78
C GLY A 182 4.52 21.42 0.41
N GLN A 183 5.22 20.28 0.39
CA GLN A 183 5.61 19.57 -0.84
C GLN A 183 4.44 18.83 -1.47
N VAL A 184 3.57 18.22 -0.65
CA VAL A 184 2.32 17.60 -1.11
C VAL A 184 1.47 18.63 -1.86
N ARG A 185 1.31 19.83 -1.30
CA ARG A 185 0.58 20.94 -1.93
C ARG A 185 1.25 21.43 -3.21
N GLU A 186 2.57 21.58 -3.20
CA GLU A 186 3.36 21.96 -4.38
C GLU A 186 3.14 20.96 -5.53
N LEU A 187 3.24 19.67 -5.25
CA LEU A 187 3.04 18.60 -6.23
C LEU A 187 1.60 18.52 -6.73
N TRP A 188 0.61 18.67 -5.83
CA TRP A 188 -0.79 18.72 -6.19
C TRP A 188 -1.09 19.77 -7.26
N GLU A 189 -0.55 20.98 -7.06
CA GLU A 189 -0.71 22.09 -7.99
C GLU A 189 0.12 21.87 -9.27
N LEU A 190 1.38 21.44 -9.15
CA LEU A 190 2.29 21.22 -10.26
C LEU A 190 1.80 20.14 -11.24
N LEU A 191 1.23 19.05 -10.72
CA LEU A 191 0.83 17.88 -11.48
C LEU A 191 -0.66 17.90 -11.88
N ASP A 192 -1.38 18.99 -11.57
CA ASP A 192 -2.79 19.19 -11.86
C ASP A 192 -3.71 18.07 -11.33
N LEU A 193 -3.41 17.57 -10.11
CA LEU A 193 -4.01 16.35 -9.58
C LEU A 193 -5.50 16.48 -9.24
N GLY A 194 -6.02 17.70 -9.12
CA GLY A 194 -7.45 17.94 -8.89
C GLY A 194 -8.36 17.37 -9.98
N VAL A 195 -7.86 17.18 -11.21
CA VAL A 195 -8.60 16.51 -12.29
C VAL A 195 -8.73 15.01 -12.03
N TRP A 196 -7.63 14.37 -11.63
CA TRP A 196 -7.61 12.94 -11.30
C TRP A 196 -8.48 12.67 -10.06
N THR A 197 -8.31 13.46 -8.99
CA THR A 197 -9.10 13.31 -7.76
C THR A 197 -10.58 13.57 -7.98
N GLY A 198 -10.95 14.45 -8.90
CA GLY A 198 -12.36 14.62 -9.28
C GLY A 198 -12.97 13.38 -9.89
N ARG A 199 -12.20 12.63 -10.70
CA ARG A 199 -12.67 11.35 -11.28
C ARG A 199 -12.73 10.25 -10.24
N PHE A 200 -11.72 10.17 -9.37
CA PHE A 200 -11.67 9.25 -8.24
C PHE A 200 -12.87 9.47 -7.30
N ARG A 201 -13.07 10.69 -6.79
CA ARG A 201 -14.20 11.02 -5.88
C ARG A 201 -15.57 10.95 -6.57
N ALA A 202 -15.64 11.16 -7.89
CA ALA A 202 -16.88 10.96 -8.63
C ALA A 202 -17.27 9.47 -8.77
N ALA A 203 -16.39 8.55 -8.39
CA ALA A 203 -16.73 7.15 -8.21
C ALA A 203 -17.30 6.86 -6.81
N ASP A 204 -17.54 7.86 -5.94
CA ASP A 204 -18.09 7.67 -4.59
C ASP A 204 -19.56 8.17 -4.44
N PHE A 205 -20.32 8.32 -5.54
CA PHE A 205 -21.70 8.86 -5.49
C PHE A 205 -22.73 7.87 -4.91
N ASP A 206 -23.99 8.31 -4.75
CA ASP A 206 -25.07 7.54 -4.12
C ASP A 206 -25.60 6.43 -5.06
N ALA A 207 -25.86 5.22 -4.51
CA ALA A 207 -26.26 4.02 -5.26
C ALA A 207 -27.51 4.21 -6.12
N ASP A 208 -28.40 5.12 -5.71
CA ASP A 208 -29.64 5.46 -6.42
C ASP A 208 -29.41 6.29 -7.71
N GLU A 209 -28.22 6.89 -7.91
CA GLU A 209 -27.93 7.77 -9.05
C GLU A 209 -27.11 7.10 -10.17
N VAL A 210 -26.61 5.88 -9.94
CA VAL A 210 -25.71 5.14 -10.84
C VAL A 210 -26.27 5.01 -12.27
N PRO A 211 -27.54 4.65 -12.52
CA PRO A 211 -28.04 4.51 -13.89
C PRO A 211 -28.05 5.83 -14.69
N ALA A 212 -28.18 6.97 -14.01
CA ALA A 212 -28.20 8.31 -14.61
C ALA A 212 -26.78 8.92 -14.72
N ALA A 213 -25.94 8.74 -13.71
CA ALA A 213 -24.53 9.16 -13.71
C ALA A 213 -23.71 8.39 -14.77
N LEU A 214 -24.03 7.12 -15.03
CA LEU A 214 -23.44 6.32 -16.12
C LEU A 214 -23.89 6.75 -17.53
N ALA A 215 -25.00 7.49 -17.67
CA ALA A 215 -25.57 7.89 -18.96
C ALA A 215 -25.06 9.27 -19.45
N SER A 216 -24.56 10.09 -18.53
CA SER A 216 -23.94 11.37 -18.84
C SER A 216 -22.56 11.39 -18.21
N VAL A 217 -21.51 11.30 -19.03
CA VAL A 217 -20.12 11.53 -18.61
C VAL A 217 -20.10 12.72 -17.65
N PRO A 218 -19.83 12.53 -16.34
CA PRO A 218 -19.86 13.65 -15.42
C PRO A 218 -18.80 14.63 -15.90
N VAL A 219 -19.22 15.87 -16.11
CA VAL A 219 -18.32 17.00 -16.35
C VAL A 219 -17.32 16.98 -15.19
N VAL A 220 -16.08 16.62 -15.50
CA VAL A 220 -14.97 16.49 -14.55
C VAL A 220 -14.84 17.82 -13.81
N SER A 221 -15.34 17.88 -12.59
CA SER A 221 -15.09 19.01 -11.72
C SER A 221 -13.69 18.82 -11.15
N ARG A 222 -12.78 19.72 -11.53
CA ARG A 222 -11.49 19.83 -10.85
C ARG A 222 -11.76 20.04 -9.37
N VAL A 223 -11.26 19.13 -8.54
CA VAL A 223 -11.35 19.23 -7.08
C VAL A 223 -10.32 20.23 -6.59
N ALA A 224 -10.76 21.13 -5.70
CA ALA A 224 -9.87 22.07 -5.03
C ALA A 224 -9.03 21.36 -3.96
N TRP A 225 -7.93 21.99 -3.54
CA TRP A 225 -7.15 21.55 -2.39
C TRP A 225 -8.05 21.40 -1.15
N ASP A 226 -7.84 20.32 -0.39
CA ASP A 226 -8.56 20.04 0.84
C ASP A 226 -7.70 20.45 2.05
N GLU A 227 -8.15 21.47 2.79
CA GLU A 227 -7.45 21.94 3.99
C GLU A 227 -7.53 20.94 5.16
N GLY A 228 -8.31 19.85 5.02
CA GLY A 228 -8.37 18.76 5.99
C GLY A 228 -7.21 17.76 5.91
N TRP A 229 -6.40 17.79 4.85
CA TRP A 229 -5.24 16.90 4.72
C TRP A 229 -4.12 17.29 5.68
N ALA A 230 -3.75 16.35 6.56
CA ALA A 230 -2.74 16.54 7.59
C ALA A 230 -1.43 15.79 7.27
N VAL A 231 -1.52 14.69 6.53
CA VAL A 231 -0.37 13.88 6.08
C VAL A 231 -0.47 13.54 4.57
N GLN A 232 0.62 13.06 3.98
CA GLN A 232 0.66 12.66 2.56
C GLN A 232 -0.45 11.66 2.22
N ALA A 233 -0.65 10.64 3.07
CA ALA A 233 -1.66 9.60 2.87
C ALA A 233 -3.09 10.14 2.79
N ASP A 234 -3.37 11.32 3.38
CA ASP A 234 -4.69 11.95 3.25
C ASP A 234 -4.96 12.48 1.83
N CYS A 235 -3.91 12.58 0.99
CA CYS A 235 -3.97 13.02 -0.41
C CYS A 235 -3.69 11.85 -1.38
N PRO A 236 -4.69 11.01 -1.72
CA PRO A 236 -4.48 9.78 -2.48
C PRO A 236 -3.78 9.98 -3.83
N ALA A 237 -4.00 11.11 -4.49
CA ALA A 237 -3.37 11.39 -5.78
C ALA A 237 -1.85 11.59 -5.68
N VAL A 238 -1.39 12.29 -4.65
CA VAL A 238 0.06 12.48 -4.40
C VAL A 238 0.64 11.19 -3.84
N ASP A 239 -0.05 10.58 -2.88
CA ASP A 239 0.39 9.34 -2.26
C ASP A 239 0.62 8.22 -3.27
N ARG A 240 -0.36 7.97 -4.16
CA ARG A 240 -0.24 7.00 -5.27
C ARG A 240 1.02 7.26 -6.10
N LEU A 241 1.25 8.49 -6.54
CA LEU A 241 2.39 8.81 -7.40
C LEU A 241 3.73 8.65 -6.67
N TRP A 242 3.81 9.08 -5.41
CA TRP A 242 5.02 8.93 -4.59
C TRP A 242 5.32 7.46 -4.31
N TRP A 243 4.33 6.72 -3.83
CA TRP A 243 4.44 5.30 -3.51
C TRP A 243 4.86 4.49 -4.73
N VAL A 244 4.18 4.68 -5.87
CA VAL A 244 4.51 4.00 -7.14
C VAL A 244 5.90 4.38 -7.62
N ALA A 245 6.30 5.65 -7.51
CA ALA A 245 7.62 6.08 -7.95
C ALA A 245 8.75 5.44 -7.12
N VAL A 246 8.56 5.28 -5.81
CA VAL A 246 9.55 4.60 -4.95
C VAL A 246 9.55 3.09 -5.21
N ARG A 247 8.37 2.45 -5.24
CA ARG A 247 8.24 0.98 -5.39
C ARG A 247 8.64 0.47 -6.77
N ALA A 248 8.32 1.20 -7.82
CA ALA A 248 8.74 0.86 -9.18
C ALA A 248 10.21 1.22 -9.46
N GLY A 249 10.94 1.75 -8.47
CA GLY A 249 12.36 2.07 -8.60
C GLY A 249 12.64 3.29 -9.48
N LEU A 250 11.70 4.24 -9.57
CA LEU A 250 11.91 5.53 -10.25
C LEU A 250 12.68 6.51 -9.36
N LEU A 251 12.35 6.46 -8.06
CA LEU A 251 12.98 7.21 -6.99
C LEU A 251 13.60 6.27 -5.97
N THR A 252 14.63 6.74 -5.26
CA THR A 252 15.08 6.11 -4.02
C THR A 252 15.12 7.15 -2.91
N VAL A 253 14.75 6.73 -1.71
CA VAL A 253 14.79 7.56 -0.50
C VAL A 253 15.78 6.95 0.47
N VAL A 254 16.78 7.74 0.87
CA VAL A 254 17.83 7.33 1.80
C VAL A 254 18.00 8.43 2.84
N GLU A 255 17.84 8.10 4.12
CA GLU A 255 18.06 9.02 5.26
C GLU A 255 17.33 10.37 5.09
N GLY A 256 16.03 10.33 4.74
CA GLY A 256 15.23 11.55 4.53
C GLY A 256 15.57 12.33 3.25
N THR A 257 16.30 11.72 2.30
CA THR A 257 16.65 12.36 1.02
C THR A 257 16.20 11.52 -0.16
N ALA A 258 15.36 12.10 -1.02
CA ALA A 258 14.89 11.48 -2.25
C ALA A 258 15.76 11.88 -3.46
N ARG A 259 16.00 10.93 -4.36
CA ARG A 259 16.68 11.16 -5.65
C ARG A 259 16.09 10.30 -6.76
N GLY A 260 16.10 10.82 -7.99
CA GLY A 260 15.79 10.04 -9.18
C GLY A 260 16.89 9.03 -9.48
N VAL A 261 16.51 7.81 -9.88
CA VAL A 261 17.45 6.71 -10.18
C VAL A 261 17.20 6.03 -11.53
N LEU A 262 16.11 6.36 -12.21
CA LEU A 262 15.79 5.78 -13.51
C LEU A 262 16.54 6.50 -14.65
N ASP A 263 17.30 5.71 -15.42
CA ASP A 263 17.67 6.06 -16.78
C ASP A 263 16.55 5.61 -17.72
N GLU A 264 15.99 6.54 -18.52
CA GLU A 264 14.88 6.20 -19.42
C GLU A 264 15.27 5.11 -20.43
N PRO A 265 14.39 4.12 -20.66
CA PRO A 265 14.67 3.05 -21.61
C PRO A 265 14.97 3.57 -23.02
N SER A 266 15.98 2.97 -23.67
CA SER A 266 16.39 3.35 -25.03
C SER A 266 15.63 2.60 -26.13
N ASP A 267 14.95 1.50 -25.80
CA ASP A 267 14.19 0.67 -26.73
C ASP A 267 12.78 0.37 -26.22
N ALA A 268 11.93 -0.14 -27.11
CA ALA A 268 10.52 -0.39 -26.81
C ALA A 268 10.33 -1.49 -25.75
N GLN A 269 11.24 -2.48 -25.69
CA GLN A 269 11.15 -3.56 -24.72
C GLN A 269 11.36 -3.03 -23.29
N GLY A 270 12.39 -2.22 -23.07
CA GLY A 270 12.62 -1.60 -21.77
C GLY A 270 11.49 -0.65 -21.36
N TRP A 271 10.84 0.02 -22.32
CA TRP A 271 9.63 0.82 -22.04
C TRP A 271 8.45 -0.03 -21.59
N VAL A 272 8.25 -1.22 -22.16
CA VAL A 272 7.21 -2.16 -21.72
C VAL A 272 7.52 -2.71 -20.33
N GLU A 273 8.78 -3.08 -20.06
CA GLU A 273 9.20 -3.55 -18.73
C GLU A 273 8.96 -2.49 -17.65
N LEU A 274 9.33 -1.24 -17.93
CA LEU A 274 9.04 -0.10 -17.07
C LEU A 274 7.53 0.11 -16.88
N ALA A 275 6.75 0.00 -17.97
CA ALA A 275 5.30 0.13 -17.91
C ALA A 275 4.68 -0.93 -17.00
N MET A 276 5.08 -2.21 -17.14
CA MET A 276 4.58 -3.29 -16.30
C MET A 276 4.96 -3.10 -14.83
N ALA A 277 6.19 -2.67 -14.52
CA ALA A 277 6.59 -2.38 -13.15
C ALA A 277 5.74 -1.25 -12.54
N VAL A 278 5.53 -0.15 -13.26
CA VAL A 278 4.72 0.98 -12.80
C VAL A 278 3.25 0.59 -12.62
N LEU A 279 2.66 -0.10 -13.59
CA LEU A 279 1.26 -0.52 -13.54
C LEU A 279 1.01 -1.57 -12.46
N TYR A 280 1.95 -2.50 -12.25
CA TYR A 280 1.87 -3.48 -11.18
C TYR A 280 1.92 -2.82 -9.80
N CYS A 281 2.88 -1.91 -9.56
CA CYS A 281 2.90 -1.13 -8.32
C CYS A 281 1.64 -0.26 -8.16
N THR A 282 1.09 0.26 -9.27
CA THR A 282 -0.19 0.99 -9.22
C THR A 282 -1.33 0.06 -8.77
N ALA A 283 -1.38 -1.17 -9.29
CA ALA A 283 -2.35 -2.16 -8.85
C ALA A 283 -2.17 -2.58 -7.39
N GLU A 284 -0.94 -2.78 -6.91
CA GLU A 284 -0.69 -3.05 -5.48
C GLU A 284 -1.20 -1.93 -4.58
N TRP A 285 -0.96 -0.67 -4.96
CA TRP A 285 -1.50 0.48 -4.22
C TRP A 285 -3.04 0.51 -4.27
N CYS A 286 -3.64 0.20 -5.43
CA CYS A 286 -5.09 0.20 -5.61
C CYS A 286 -5.81 -0.99 -4.97
N ALA A 287 -5.12 -2.09 -4.67
CA ALA A 287 -5.73 -3.30 -4.11
C ALA A 287 -6.41 -3.04 -2.75
N TYR A 288 -6.02 -1.97 -2.05
CA TYR A 288 -6.65 -1.54 -0.81
C TYR A 288 -7.94 -0.73 -1.02
N GLU A 289 -8.18 -0.23 -2.24
CA GLU A 289 -9.27 0.69 -2.59
C GLU A 289 -10.34 0.01 -3.47
N THR A 290 -10.02 -1.05 -4.21
CA THR A 290 -10.96 -1.64 -5.18
C THR A 290 -10.65 -3.08 -5.58
N SER A 291 -11.61 -3.77 -6.22
CA SER A 291 -11.42 -5.08 -6.82
C SER A 291 -10.60 -5.02 -8.11
N LEU A 292 -9.47 -5.72 -8.13
CA LEU A 292 -8.62 -5.85 -9.31
C LEU A 292 -9.17 -6.89 -10.31
N GLU A 293 -10.04 -7.80 -9.88
CA GLU A 293 -10.79 -8.70 -10.75
C GLU A 293 -11.72 -7.93 -11.68
N ALA A 294 -12.40 -6.89 -11.16
CA ALA A 294 -13.24 -6.00 -11.96
C ALA A 294 -12.43 -5.30 -13.06
N LEU A 295 -11.22 -4.83 -12.74
CA LEU A 295 -10.30 -4.23 -13.69
C LEU A 295 -9.87 -5.24 -14.77
N CYS A 296 -9.50 -6.47 -14.38
CA CYS A 296 -9.19 -7.55 -15.32
C CYS A 296 -10.34 -7.80 -16.30
N LEU A 297 -11.59 -7.83 -15.83
CA LEU A 297 -12.76 -8.01 -16.69
C LEU A 297 -12.89 -6.87 -17.71
N VAL A 298 -12.73 -5.61 -17.30
CA VAL A 298 -12.75 -4.46 -18.22
C VAL A 298 -11.69 -4.62 -19.31
N LEU A 299 -10.47 -4.96 -18.92
CA LEU A 299 -9.37 -5.11 -19.87
C LEU A 299 -9.59 -6.28 -20.83
N MET A 300 -10.08 -7.43 -20.35
CA MET A 300 -10.42 -8.57 -21.20
C MET A 300 -11.55 -8.24 -22.18
N MET A 301 -12.64 -7.64 -21.71
CA MET A 301 -13.81 -7.38 -22.56
C MET A 301 -13.56 -6.31 -23.63
N THR A 302 -12.60 -5.41 -23.41
CA THR A 302 -12.29 -4.31 -24.34
C THR A 302 -11.13 -4.61 -25.27
N SER A 303 -10.44 -5.74 -25.08
CA SER A 303 -9.27 -6.16 -25.87
C SER A 303 -9.64 -7.12 -26.99
N GLU A 304 -9.33 -6.76 -28.24
CA GLU A 304 -9.54 -7.63 -29.42
C GLU A 304 -8.85 -9.00 -29.31
N PRO A 305 -7.61 -9.14 -28.78
CA PRO A 305 -6.95 -10.44 -28.65
C PRO A 305 -7.73 -11.46 -27.78
N ALA A 306 -8.54 -11.00 -26.82
CA ALA A 306 -9.40 -11.84 -25.99
C ALA A 306 -10.74 -12.21 -26.64
N GLY A 307 -10.99 -11.74 -27.88
CA GLY A 307 -12.31 -11.83 -28.51
C GLY A 307 -13.31 -10.78 -28.01
N GLY A 308 -12.85 -9.83 -27.19
CA GLY A 308 -13.59 -8.64 -26.78
C GLY A 308 -13.64 -7.55 -27.86
N GLY A 309 -14.20 -6.40 -27.51
CA GLY A 309 -14.26 -5.25 -28.40
C GLY A 309 -14.73 -3.98 -27.67
N PRO A 310 -14.78 -2.85 -28.37
CA PRO A 310 -15.25 -1.60 -27.80
C PRO A 310 -16.57 -1.78 -27.03
N ALA A 311 -16.65 -1.33 -25.78
CA ALA A 311 -17.83 -1.50 -24.92
C ALA A 311 -18.27 -0.17 -24.30
N THR A 312 -19.56 0.01 -24.05
CA THR A 312 -20.04 1.14 -23.24
C THR A 312 -19.77 0.87 -21.76
N LEU A 313 -19.65 1.92 -20.95
CA LEU A 313 -19.49 1.76 -19.50
C LEU A 313 -20.64 0.94 -18.87
N ARG A 314 -21.87 1.12 -19.37
CA ARG A 314 -23.03 0.34 -18.93
C ARG A 314 -22.88 -1.15 -19.25
N GLU A 315 -22.37 -1.49 -20.44
CA GLU A 315 -22.11 -2.89 -20.82
C GLU A 315 -21.04 -3.52 -19.92
N LEU A 316 -19.99 -2.77 -19.56
CA LEU A 316 -18.91 -3.24 -18.66
C LEU A 316 -19.42 -3.47 -17.24
N VAL A 317 -20.13 -2.49 -16.66
CA VAL A 317 -20.72 -2.60 -15.31
C VAL A 317 -21.69 -3.78 -15.27
N GLN A 318 -22.57 -3.92 -16.26
CA GLN A 318 -23.55 -5.01 -16.29
C GLN A 318 -22.86 -6.38 -16.34
N ALA A 319 -21.83 -6.53 -17.19
CA ALA A 319 -21.10 -7.79 -17.30
C ALA A 319 -20.39 -8.18 -15.99
N TRP A 320 -19.81 -7.21 -15.29
CA TRP A 320 -19.19 -7.44 -13.99
C TRP A 320 -20.21 -7.84 -12.92
N VAL A 321 -21.31 -7.08 -12.80
CA VAL A 321 -22.39 -7.40 -11.86
C VAL A 321 -22.99 -8.78 -12.15
N ASP A 322 -23.13 -9.16 -13.42
CA ASP A 322 -23.62 -10.50 -13.79
C ASP A 322 -22.61 -11.61 -13.44
N SER A 323 -21.30 -11.35 -13.53
CA SER A 323 -20.25 -12.25 -13.07
C SER A 323 -20.34 -12.48 -11.56
N VAL A 324 -20.35 -11.40 -10.77
CA VAL A 324 -20.46 -11.47 -9.31
C VAL A 324 -21.76 -12.14 -8.89
N ARG A 325 -22.86 -11.86 -9.58
CA ARG A 325 -24.16 -12.52 -9.34
C ARG A 325 -24.06 -14.04 -9.54
N ALA A 326 -23.38 -14.50 -10.59
CA ALA A 326 -23.21 -15.93 -10.83
C ALA A 326 -22.42 -16.59 -9.70
N ASP A 327 -21.31 -15.98 -9.26
CA ASP A 327 -20.48 -16.49 -8.17
C ASP A 327 -21.25 -16.52 -6.83
N LEU A 328 -22.02 -15.48 -6.52
CA LEU A 328 -22.87 -15.45 -5.32
C LEU A 328 -23.95 -16.51 -5.35
N LEU A 329 -24.57 -16.76 -6.52
CA LEU A 329 -25.57 -17.82 -6.69
C LEU A 329 -24.97 -19.21 -6.47
N ASP A 330 -23.75 -19.45 -6.97
CA ASP A 330 -23.02 -20.70 -6.75
C ASP A 330 -22.68 -20.93 -5.27
N LEU A 331 -22.47 -19.85 -4.51
CA LEU A 331 -22.28 -19.85 -3.05
C LEU A 331 -23.60 -19.88 -2.25
N GLY A 332 -24.76 -19.80 -2.91
CA GLY A 332 -26.08 -19.79 -2.27
C GLY A 332 -26.44 -18.47 -1.57
N ILE A 333 -25.78 -17.36 -1.94
CA ILE A 333 -25.99 -16.02 -1.39
C ILE A 333 -26.94 -15.25 -2.31
N ALA A 334 -27.97 -14.62 -1.73
CA ALA A 334 -29.03 -13.92 -2.46
C ALA A 334 -29.15 -12.43 -2.05
N GLU A 335 -28.03 -11.76 -1.82
CA GLU A 335 -28.00 -10.36 -1.36
C GLU A 335 -27.89 -9.38 -2.53
N THR A 336 -28.66 -8.29 -2.47
CA THR A 336 -28.70 -7.23 -3.49
C THR A 336 -27.64 -6.15 -3.28
N SER A 337 -27.25 -5.85 -2.03
CA SER A 337 -26.26 -4.81 -1.72
C SER A 337 -24.87 -5.12 -2.28
N ALA A 338 -24.45 -6.39 -2.26
CA ALA A 338 -23.18 -6.83 -2.84
C ALA A 338 -23.10 -6.59 -4.36
N LEU A 339 -24.25 -6.57 -5.05
CA LEU A 339 -24.29 -6.32 -6.50
C LEU A 339 -24.19 -4.82 -6.83
N ASP A 340 -24.71 -3.97 -5.95
CA ASP A 340 -24.54 -2.52 -6.09
C ASP A 340 -23.06 -2.15 -5.83
N GLU A 341 -22.46 -2.68 -4.75
CA GLU A 341 -21.03 -2.53 -4.43
C GLU A 341 -20.12 -3.03 -5.58
N ALA A 342 -20.42 -4.18 -6.18
CA ALA A 342 -19.66 -4.66 -7.33
C ALA A 342 -19.66 -3.64 -8.50
N GLY A 343 -20.80 -3.02 -8.79
CA GLY A 343 -20.87 -1.98 -9.82
C GLY A 343 -19.98 -0.78 -9.51
N TRP A 344 -19.90 -0.39 -8.23
CA TRP A 344 -19.00 0.66 -7.74
C TRP A 344 -17.53 0.30 -7.91
N ASP A 345 -17.15 -0.91 -7.51
CA ASP A 345 -15.76 -1.38 -7.61
C ASP A 345 -15.23 -1.25 -9.04
N LEU A 346 -16.02 -1.63 -10.04
CA LEU A 346 -15.58 -1.50 -11.44
C LEU A 346 -15.36 -0.03 -11.84
N VAL A 347 -16.28 0.86 -11.51
CA VAL A 347 -16.18 2.29 -11.87
C VAL A 347 -14.99 2.93 -11.15
N HIS A 348 -14.80 2.58 -9.89
CA HIS A 348 -13.72 3.07 -9.05
C HIS A 348 -12.35 2.59 -9.55
N GLY A 349 -12.19 1.29 -9.84
CA GLY A 349 -10.99 0.74 -10.47
C GLY A 349 -10.70 1.35 -11.83
N MET A 350 -11.71 1.59 -12.65
CA MET A 350 -11.54 2.33 -13.91
C MET A 350 -11.11 3.79 -13.69
N ALA A 351 -11.53 4.46 -12.62
CA ALA A 351 -11.11 5.83 -12.34
C ALA A 351 -9.62 5.88 -11.92
N LEU A 352 -9.18 4.92 -11.12
CA LEU A 352 -7.81 4.80 -10.62
C LEU A 352 -6.75 4.67 -11.72
N PHE A 353 -7.10 4.00 -12.82
CA PHE A 353 -6.23 3.75 -13.98
C PHE A 353 -6.54 4.62 -15.19
N ASP A 354 -7.42 5.63 -15.07
CA ASP A 354 -7.89 6.39 -16.23
C ASP A 354 -6.78 7.23 -16.91
N ASP A 355 -5.71 7.51 -16.19
CA ASP A 355 -4.53 8.21 -16.68
C ASP A 355 -3.42 7.27 -17.19
N ALA A 356 -3.57 5.95 -17.03
CA ALA A 356 -2.59 4.95 -17.43
C ALA A 356 -2.63 4.57 -18.92
N ASN A 357 -3.64 5.04 -19.67
CA ASN A 357 -3.83 4.77 -21.10
C ASN A 357 -4.00 3.26 -21.43
N LEU A 358 -4.65 2.51 -20.54
CA LEU A 358 -5.02 1.11 -20.74
C LEU A 358 -6.24 0.95 -21.68
N TRP A 359 -6.99 2.03 -21.86
CA TRP A 359 -8.12 2.14 -22.78
C TRP A 359 -8.25 3.57 -23.31
N ARG A 360 -9.00 3.72 -24.40
CA ARG A 360 -9.41 5.01 -24.96
C ARG A 360 -10.88 5.24 -24.69
N ARG A 361 -11.22 6.38 -24.08
CA ARG A 361 -12.60 6.78 -23.82
C ARG A 361 -13.17 7.58 -24.98
N GLY A 362 -14.20 7.04 -25.61
CA GLY A 362 -15.15 7.75 -26.46
C GLY A 362 -16.59 7.43 -26.07
N HIS A 363 -17.48 7.38 -27.06
CA HIS A 363 -18.83 6.80 -26.87
C HIS A 363 -18.78 5.30 -26.47
N ARG A 364 -17.68 4.63 -26.80
CA ARG A 364 -17.30 3.29 -26.36
C ARG A 364 -15.88 3.35 -25.81
N ILE A 365 -15.55 2.41 -24.95
CA ILE A 365 -14.26 2.21 -24.31
C ILE A 365 -13.54 1.14 -25.11
N GLU A 366 -12.39 1.49 -25.67
CA GLU A 366 -11.59 0.62 -26.54
C GLU A 366 -10.28 0.27 -25.81
N GLY A 367 -9.93 -1.01 -25.70
CA GLY A 367 -8.68 -1.43 -25.07
C GLY A 367 -7.46 -1.00 -25.87
N THR A 368 -6.32 -0.80 -25.19
CA THR A 368 -5.02 -0.57 -25.84
C THR A 368 -4.15 -1.83 -25.82
N ALA A 369 -3.05 -1.83 -26.58
CA ALA A 369 -2.09 -2.94 -26.53
C ALA A 369 -1.48 -3.06 -25.13
N LEU A 370 -1.18 -1.92 -24.50
CA LEU A 370 -0.72 -1.86 -23.12
C LEU A 370 -1.77 -2.43 -22.14
N GLY A 371 -3.05 -2.12 -22.34
CA GLY A 371 -4.14 -2.64 -21.53
C GLY A 371 -4.23 -4.16 -21.58
N TRP A 372 -4.10 -4.75 -22.76
CA TRP A 372 -4.07 -6.21 -22.94
C TRP A 372 -2.84 -6.86 -22.29
N ASP A 373 -1.65 -6.30 -22.52
CA ASP A 373 -0.41 -6.83 -21.95
C ASP A 373 -0.47 -6.76 -20.41
N PHE A 374 -0.97 -5.65 -19.86
CA PHE A 374 -1.16 -5.51 -18.43
C PHE A 374 -2.22 -6.47 -17.88
N CYS A 375 -3.34 -6.68 -18.58
CA CYS A 375 -4.35 -7.67 -18.21
C CYS A 375 -3.74 -9.05 -18.04
N THR A 376 -2.84 -9.42 -18.96
CA THR A 376 -2.20 -10.72 -18.98
C THR A 376 -1.27 -10.91 -17.76
N VAL A 377 -0.54 -9.86 -17.38
CA VAL A 377 0.28 -9.84 -16.16
C VAL A 377 -0.57 -9.87 -14.90
N LEU A 378 -1.62 -9.04 -14.85
CA LEU A 378 -2.50 -8.92 -13.70
C LEU A 378 -3.28 -10.22 -13.44
N SER A 379 -3.82 -10.85 -14.49
CA SER A 379 -4.47 -12.16 -14.38
C SER A 379 -3.52 -13.23 -13.86
N GLY A 380 -2.28 -13.27 -14.37
CA GLY A 380 -1.27 -14.21 -13.85
C GLY A 380 -0.95 -13.97 -12.37
N ALA A 381 -0.89 -12.70 -11.94
CA ALA A 381 -0.66 -12.35 -10.54
C ALA A 381 -1.84 -12.67 -9.61
N LEU A 382 -3.08 -12.55 -10.11
CA LEU A 382 -4.30 -12.95 -9.40
C LEU A 382 -4.40 -14.48 -9.28
N ASP A 383 -4.02 -15.22 -10.32
CA ASP A 383 -4.01 -16.69 -10.35
C ASP A 383 -2.93 -17.29 -9.45
N ASP A 384 -1.70 -16.73 -9.46
CA ASP A 384 -0.57 -17.22 -8.65
C ASP A 384 -0.74 -16.92 -7.15
N ASN A 385 -1.41 -15.82 -6.79
CA ASN A 385 -1.57 -15.38 -5.40
C ASN A 385 -2.96 -15.63 -4.80
N GLY A 386 -3.96 -16.03 -5.60
CA GLY A 386 -5.34 -16.23 -5.16
C GLY A 386 -5.91 -14.97 -4.51
N VAL A 387 -6.33 -13.99 -5.33
CA VAL A 387 -6.58 -12.59 -4.91
C VAL A 387 -5.27 -12.03 -4.35
N LEU A 388 -4.56 -11.25 -5.19
CA LEU A 388 -3.31 -10.54 -4.86
C LEU A 388 -3.12 -10.41 -3.35
N GLY A 389 -2.26 -11.30 -2.82
CA GLY A 389 -2.24 -11.63 -1.42
C GLY A 389 -2.31 -10.38 -0.57
N LEU A 390 -3.46 -10.18 0.09
CA LEU A 390 -3.52 -9.42 1.33
C LEU A 390 -2.47 -10.06 2.23
N GLN A 391 -1.28 -9.46 2.25
CA GLN A 391 -0.24 -9.85 3.18
C GLN A 391 -0.83 -9.67 4.58
N GLU A 392 -0.91 -10.80 5.30
CA GLU A 392 -1.20 -10.89 6.73
C GLU A 392 -0.36 -9.92 7.57
#